data_AF-A0A958IN03-F1
#
_entry.id   AF-A0A958IN03-F1
#
_cell.length_a   1.000
_cell.length_b   1.000
_cell.length_c   1.000
_cell.angle_alpha   90.00
_cell.angle_beta   90.00
_cell.angle_gamma   90.00
#
_symmetry.space_group_name_H-M   'P 1'
#
loop_
_entity.id
_entity.type
_entity.pdbx_description
1 polymer ?
#
loop_
_entity_poly.entity_id
_entity_poly.type
_entity_poly.pdbx_seq_one_letter_code
_entity_poly.pdbx_strand_id
1 'polypeptide(L)'
;TQLRIYQQLTGDNQYAEMEAALRDWLFGCNPWGTSMIVGYPEDGDTPVDPHSALTAVFNFDIDGGLVDGPVYTSIFNRLRGLRIVNGDEYAEFQSELCVYHDDYGDYSTNEPTMDGTASLTFYLSSLENHDRSPKNIQMRHGAIVRGDTTAKKIHLVFTGHEFSEGGKHIRNVLKNKGIPAHFFFTGDFYRNRANKKLIEQLRKDGHYLGAHSDKHLLYATWENRDSLLVDKSLFINDLKDNYREMARFGITPKDAPFFLPPYEWYNRTIAKWTRELGLTLINFSHGTRSNADYTWPEMGDKYVNSEVIYQSILDYERTSPNGLNGFILLLHIGTDPARTDKFYLKLENLIDELMSKGYQFSTIAF
;
A
#
# COMPACT_ATOMS: atom_id res chain seq x y z
N THR A 1 -12.25 -20.72 -9.05
CA THR A 1 -12.37 -19.77 -10.18
C THR A 1 -13.79 -19.55 -10.68
N GLN A 2 -14.51 -20.59 -11.14
CA GLN A 2 -15.85 -20.43 -11.75
C GLN A 2 -16.88 -19.76 -10.82
N LEU A 3 -16.97 -20.20 -9.55
CA LEU A 3 -17.91 -19.63 -8.57
C LEU A 3 -17.66 -18.13 -8.34
N ARG A 4 -16.39 -17.73 -8.26
CA ARG A 4 -15.99 -16.32 -8.12
C ARG A 4 -16.38 -15.48 -9.34
N ILE A 5 -16.16 -15.98 -10.54
CA ILE A 5 -16.58 -15.30 -11.79
C ILE A 5 -18.10 -15.20 -11.83
N TYR A 6 -18.82 -16.27 -11.48
CA TYR A 6 -20.29 -16.26 -11.39
C TYR A 6 -20.78 -15.15 -10.45
N GLN A 7 -20.24 -15.09 -9.23
CA GLN A 7 -20.59 -14.05 -8.27
C GLN A 7 -20.31 -12.66 -8.83
N GLN A 8 -19.16 -12.44 -9.47
CA GLN A 8 -18.79 -11.14 -10.05
C GLN A 8 -19.71 -10.70 -11.19
N LEU A 9 -20.14 -11.64 -12.04
CA LEU A 9 -20.99 -11.35 -13.20
C LEU A 9 -22.45 -11.16 -12.82
N THR A 10 -22.94 -11.89 -11.81
CA THR A 10 -24.37 -11.94 -11.46
C THR A 10 -24.72 -11.12 -10.22
N GLY A 11 -23.76 -10.87 -9.33
CA GLY A 11 -24.00 -10.34 -8.00
C GLY A 11 -24.61 -11.35 -7.02
N ASP A 12 -24.85 -12.59 -7.44
CA ASP A 12 -25.44 -13.65 -6.63
C ASP A 12 -24.37 -14.36 -5.78
N ASN A 13 -24.63 -14.48 -4.48
CA ASN A 13 -23.72 -15.04 -3.49
C ASN A 13 -24.10 -16.45 -3.02
N GLN A 14 -25.06 -17.13 -3.66
CA GLN A 14 -25.55 -18.44 -3.21
C GLN A 14 -24.47 -19.54 -3.12
N TYR A 15 -23.37 -19.40 -3.88
CA TYR A 15 -22.25 -20.36 -3.87
C TYR A 15 -21.04 -19.89 -3.04
N ALA A 16 -21.16 -18.82 -2.25
CA ALA A 16 -20.05 -18.27 -1.50
C ALA A 16 -19.45 -19.26 -0.48
N GLU A 17 -20.30 -20.06 0.17
CA GLU A 17 -19.85 -21.12 1.10
C GLU A 17 -19.06 -22.21 0.36
N MET A 18 -19.54 -22.66 -0.80
CA MET A 18 -18.85 -23.66 -1.61
C MET A 18 -17.51 -23.14 -2.12
N GLU A 19 -17.46 -21.87 -2.55
CA GLU A 19 -16.22 -21.23 -2.97
C GLU A 19 -15.19 -21.18 -1.83
N ALA A 20 -15.63 -20.81 -0.63
CA ALA A 20 -14.79 -20.82 0.56
C ALA A 20 -14.29 -22.23 0.88
N ALA A 21 -15.18 -23.23 0.90
CA ALA A 21 -14.81 -24.62 1.17
C ALA A 21 -13.79 -25.17 0.16
N LEU A 22 -13.97 -24.90 -1.13
CA LEU A 22 -13.04 -25.34 -2.18
C LEU A 22 -11.67 -24.64 -2.07
N ARG A 23 -11.66 -23.37 -1.69
CA ARG A 23 -10.40 -22.65 -1.39
C ARG A 23 -9.72 -23.28 -0.18
N ASP A 24 -10.44 -23.41 0.92
CA ASP A 24 -9.88 -23.88 2.19
C ASP A 24 -9.38 -25.34 2.04
N TRP A 25 -10.02 -26.14 1.18
CA TRP A 25 -9.56 -27.48 0.80
C TRP A 25 -8.17 -27.45 0.15
N LEU A 26 -7.87 -26.48 -0.73
CA LEU A 26 -6.53 -26.30 -1.32
C LEU A 26 -5.47 -25.90 -0.29
N PHE A 27 -5.88 -25.29 0.83
CA PHE A 27 -5.00 -24.84 1.91
C PHE A 27 -5.00 -25.79 3.13
N GLY A 28 -5.35 -27.06 2.94
CA GLY A 28 -5.22 -28.09 3.99
C GLY A 28 -6.51 -28.48 4.71
N CYS A 29 -7.68 -27.90 4.37
CA CYS A 29 -8.98 -28.44 4.83
C CYS A 29 -9.41 -29.64 3.99
N ASN A 30 -8.51 -30.59 3.79
CA ASN A 30 -8.69 -31.82 3.03
C ASN A 30 -8.28 -33.04 3.89
N PRO A 31 -8.59 -34.28 3.45
CA PRO A 31 -8.34 -35.48 4.25
C PRO A 31 -6.89 -35.70 4.70
N TRP A 32 -5.92 -35.13 3.98
CA TRP A 32 -4.49 -35.28 4.23
C TRP A 32 -3.93 -34.17 5.13
N GLY A 33 -4.69 -33.10 5.39
CA GLY A 33 -4.25 -31.98 6.22
C GLY A 33 -3.15 -31.12 5.58
N THR A 34 -2.86 -31.33 4.29
CA THR A 34 -1.74 -30.70 3.56
C THR A 34 -2.24 -29.68 2.55
N SER A 35 -1.49 -28.61 2.33
CA SER A 35 -1.74 -27.69 1.22
C SER A 35 -1.49 -28.39 -0.11
N MET A 36 -2.20 -27.99 -1.16
CA MET A 36 -1.96 -28.47 -2.53
C MET A 36 -1.05 -27.51 -3.32
N ILE A 37 -0.40 -26.58 -2.62
CA ILE A 37 0.43 -25.52 -3.21
C ILE A 37 1.85 -25.68 -2.69
N VAL A 38 2.80 -25.91 -3.60
CA VAL A 38 4.21 -26.08 -3.27
C VAL A 38 4.72 -24.87 -2.47
N GLY A 39 5.30 -25.11 -1.31
CA GLY A 39 5.92 -24.09 -0.46
C GLY A 39 4.96 -23.09 0.17
N TYR A 40 3.63 -23.34 0.17
CA TYR A 40 2.67 -22.42 0.78
C TYR A 40 1.56 -23.12 1.59
N PRO A 41 1.33 -22.74 2.86
CA PRO A 41 2.07 -21.71 3.61
C PRO A 41 3.47 -22.18 4.02
N GLU A 42 4.42 -21.25 4.14
CA GLU A 42 5.84 -21.52 4.44
C GLU A 42 6.06 -22.35 5.72
N ASP A 43 5.22 -22.13 6.75
CA ASP A 43 5.29 -22.82 8.04
C ASP A 43 4.29 -24.02 8.15
N GLY A 44 3.76 -24.51 7.03
CA GLY A 44 2.74 -25.58 7.00
C GLY A 44 3.19 -26.87 6.31
N ASP A 45 2.29 -27.87 6.31
CA ASP A 45 2.43 -29.07 5.49
C ASP A 45 2.02 -28.75 4.04
N THR A 46 2.94 -28.98 3.10
CA THR A 46 2.83 -28.63 1.68
C THR A 46 3.68 -29.59 0.87
N PRO A 47 3.46 -29.75 -0.45
CA PRO A 47 4.22 -30.68 -1.26
C PRO A 47 5.71 -30.32 -1.28
N VAL A 48 6.57 -31.26 -0.90
CA VAL A 48 8.04 -31.15 -0.87
C VAL A 48 8.73 -32.07 -1.87
N ASP A 49 8.04 -33.06 -2.43
CA ASP A 49 8.56 -33.97 -3.47
C ASP A 49 7.72 -33.95 -4.77
N PRO A 50 7.45 -32.77 -5.37
CA PRO A 50 6.60 -32.66 -6.56
C PRO A 50 7.21 -33.37 -7.77
N HIS A 51 6.36 -33.99 -8.61
CA HIS A 51 6.75 -34.61 -9.87
C HIS A 51 7.21 -33.55 -10.89
N SER A 52 8.45 -33.08 -10.77
CA SER A 52 9.04 -32.08 -11.66
C SER A 52 10.53 -32.31 -11.84
N ALA A 53 10.99 -32.31 -13.09
CA ALA A 53 12.42 -32.37 -13.37
C ALA A 53 13.17 -31.15 -12.82
N LEU A 54 12.48 -30.00 -12.65
CA LEU A 54 13.09 -28.78 -12.11
C LEU A 54 13.51 -28.96 -10.66
N THR A 55 12.67 -29.62 -9.84
CA THR A 55 13.01 -29.94 -8.45
C THR A 55 13.96 -31.14 -8.40
N ALA A 56 13.59 -32.27 -9.01
CA ALA A 56 14.30 -33.54 -8.82
C ALA A 56 15.68 -33.61 -9.50
N VAL A 57 15.90 -32.88 -10.60
CA VAL A 57 17.17 -32.92 -11.35
C VAL A 57 17.97 -31.64 -11.17
N PHE A 58 17.29 -30.49 -11.18
CA PHE A 58 17.96 -29.18 -11.18
C PHE A 58 17.92 -28.46 -9.83
N ASN A 59 17.19 -29.00 -8.84
CA ASN A 59 17.07 -28.42 -7.51
C ASN A 59 16.60 -26.95 -7.54
N PHE A 60 15.66 -26.64 -8.42
CA PHE A 60 14.98 -25.36 -8.48
C PHE A 60 13.73 -25.36 -7.60
N ASP A 61 13.55 -24.28 -6.85
CA ASP A 61 12.31 -24.02 -6.12
C ASP A 61 11.18 -23.72 -7.11
N ILE A 62 10.02 -24.32 -6.87
CA ILE A 62 8.82 -24.15 -7.70
C ILE A 62 7.62 -23.67 -6.87
N ASP A 63 7.91 -22.89 -5.83
CA ASP A 63 6.94 -22.33 -4.90
C ASP A 63 5.76 -21.65 -5.62
N GLY A 64 4.57 -21.90 -5.10
CA GLY A 64 3.31 -21.41 -5.67
C GLY A 64 2.73 -22.30 -6.77
N GLY A 65 3.43 -23.36 -7.20
CA GLY A 65 2.88 -24.38 -8.09
C GLY A 65 1.72 -25.14 -7.43
N LEU A 66 0.58 -25.23 -8.11
CA LEU A 66 -0.55 -26.05 -7.66
C LEU A 66 -0.39 -27.48 -8.21
N VAL A 67 -0.34 -28.47 -7.33
CA VAL A 67 -0.29 -29.89 -7.74
C VAL A 67 -1.66 -30.38 -8.21
N ASP A 68 -1.67 -31.45 -9.03
CA ASP A 68 -2.89 -32.08 -9.54
C ASP A 68 -3.89 -32.45 -8.43
N GLY A 69 -3.38 -32.91 -7.29
CA GLY A 69 -4.18 -33.34 -6.15
C GLY A 69 -4.67 -34.79 -6.29
N PRO A 70 -5.58 -35.23 -5.43
CA PRO A 70 -5.92 -36.65 -5.30
C PRO A 70 -6.64 -37.21 -6.52
N VAL A 71 -6.29 -38.44 -6.87
CA VAL A 71 -6.98 -39.22 -7.90
C VAL A 71 -7.67 -40.42 -7.27
N TYR A 72 -8.55 -41.08 -8.04
CA TYR A 72 -9.08 -42.37 -7.61
C TYR A 72 -7.95 -43.39 -7.47
N THR A 73 -7.98 -44.21 -6.43
CA THR A 73 -6.97 -45.27 -6.18
C THR A 73 -6.84 -46.21 -7.39
N SER A 74 -7.94 -46.43 -8.11
CA SER A 74 -7.96 -47.20 -9.35
C SER A 74 -7.21 -46.54 -10.52
N ILE A 75 -7.09 -45.20 -10.56
CA ILE A 75 -6.30 -44.47 -11.57
C ILE A 75 -4.82 -44.68 -11.28
N PHE A 76 -4.38 -44.41 -10.05
CA PHE A 76 -3.01 -44.63 -9.61
C PHE A 76 -2.54 -46.07 -9.92
N ASN A 77 -3.34 -47.08 -9.57
CA ASN A 77 -3.00 -48.48 -9.79
C ASN A 77 -2.93 -48.91 -11.27
N ARG A 78 -3.44 -48.10 -12.22
CA ARG A 78 -3.48 -48.44 -13.66
C ARG A 78 -2.48 -47.66 -14.50
N LEU A 79 -2.12 -46.46 -14.06
CA LEU A 79 -1.21 -45.60 -14.78
C LEU A 79 0.21 -46.18 -14.79
N ARG A 80 0.89 -46.06 -15.92
CA ARG A 80 2.23 -46.64 -16.09
C ARG A 80 3.27 -45.68 -15.52
N GLY A 81 4.27 -46.26 -14.85
CA GLY A 81 5.43 -45.51 -14.35
C GLY A 81 5.24 -44.90 -12.97
N LEU A 82 4.02 -44.99 -12.39
CA LEU A 82 3.78 -44.58 -11.01
C LEU A 82 4.43 -45.56 -10.03
N ARG A 83 5.12 -45.02 -9.05
CA ARG A 83 5.72 -45.76 -7.92
C ARG A 83 5.89 -44.82 -6.75
N ILE A 84 5.77 -45.33 -5.55
CA ILE A 84 6.17 -44.60 -4.34
C ILE A 84 7.68 -44.81 -4.16
N VAL A 85 8.45 -43.72 -4.19
CA VAL A 85 9.91 -43.71 -4.11
C VAL A 85 10.39 -43.46 -2.68
N ASN A 86 9.78 -42.51 -1.98
CA ASN A 86 10.25 -41.98 -0.69
C ASN A 86 9.36 -42.38 0.49
N GLY A 87 8.46 -43.34 0.29
CA GLY A 87 7.46 -43.76 1.27
C GLY A 87 6.19 -42.93 1.17
N ASP A 88 5.12 -43.41 1.82
CA ASP A 88 3.83 -42.72 1.84
C ASP A 88 3.61 -42.14 3.24
N GLU A 89 3.90 -40.86 3.40
CA GLU A 89 3.74 -40.14 4.67
C GLU A 89 2.27 -40.00 5.08
N TYR A 90 1.35 -40.14 4.13
CA TYR A 90 -0.09 -40.08 4.36
C TYR A 90 -0.77 -41.45 4.33
N ALA A 91 -0.02 -42.55 4.52
CA ALA A 91 -0.55 -43.91 4.45
C ALA A 91 -1.81 -44.15 5.31
N GLU A 92 -1.92 -43.51 6.47
CA GLU A 92 -3.08 -43.62 7.36
C GLU A 92 -4.35 -42.92 6.83
N PHE A 93 -4.19 -41.99 5.89
CA PHE A 93 -5.26 -41.17 5.29
C PHE A 93 -5.65 -41.64 3.89
N GLN A 94 -4.90 -42.58 3.29
CA GLN A 94 -5.28 -43.17 2.01
C GLN A 94 -6.53 -44.03 2.12
N SER A 95 -7.28 -44.15 1.03
CA SER A 95 -8.51 -44.95 0.98
C SER A 95 -8.60 -45.79 -0.28
N GLU A 96 -9.56 -46.73 -0.31
CA GLU A 96 -9.90 -47.45 -1.54
C GLU A 96 -10.49 -46.52 -2.62
N LEU A 97 -11.02 -45.37 -2.22
CA LEU A 97 -11.65 -44.41 -3.12
C LEU A 97 -10.61 -43.52 -3.77
N CYS A 98 -9.83 -42.79 -2.98
CA CYS A 98 -8.85 -41.82 -3.45
C CYS A 98 -7.51 -41.92 -2.69
N VAL A 99 -6.47 -41.48 -3.40
CA VAL A 99 -5.10 -41.34 -2.90
C VAL A 99 -4.51 -39.99 -3.29
N TYR A 100 -3.63 -39.47 -2.44
CA TYR A 100 -2.72 -38.36 -2.73
C TYR A 100 -1.34 -38.74 -2.20
N HIS A 101 -0.30 -38.63 -3.02
CA HIS A 101 1.05 -38.93 -2.59
C HIS A 101 1.94 -37.73 -2.88
N ASP A 102 2.60 -37.19 -1.86
CA ASP A 102 3.69 -36.23 -2.08
C ASP A 102 4.97 -36.99 -2.45
N ASP A 103 5.04 -37.49 -3.68
CA ASP A 103 6.15 -38.31 -4.16
C ASP A 103 6.47 -38.01 -5.62
N TYR A 104 7.77 -37.84 -5.93
CA TYR A 104 8.22 -37.54 -7.29
C TYR A 104 7.93 -38.70 -8.26
N GLY A 105 7.72 -39.92 -7.78
CA GLY A 105 7.28 -41.04 -8.58
C GLY A 105 5.79 -41.02 -8.94
N ASP A 106 4.99 -40.09 -8.38
CA ASP A 106 3.56 -39.96 -8.64
C ASP A 106 3.19 -38.68 -9.42
N TYR A 107 3.30 -38.75 -10.75
CA TYR A 107 2.81 -37.68 -11.61
C TYR A 107 1.29 -37.52 -11.62
N SER A 108 0.54 -38.51 -11.13
CA SER A 108 -0.92 -38.45 -11.20
C SER A 108 -1.54 -37.60 -10.10
N THR A 109 -0.84 -37.41 -8.99
CA THR A 109 -1.31 -36.59 -7.87
C THR A 109 -0.43 -35.41 -7.54
N ASN A 110 0.87 -35.50 -7.85
CA ASN A 110 1.87 -34.54 -7.38
C ASN A 110 2.58 -33.77 -8.48
N GLU A 111 2.06 -33.79 -9.72
CA GLU A 111 2.59 -32.95 -10.79
C GLU A 111 2.03 -31.52 -10.68
N PRO A 112 2.87 -30.47 -10.60
CA PRO A 112 2.42 -29.09 -10.64
C PRO A 112 1.81 -28.76 -12.00
N THR A 113 0.53 -28.36 -12.02
CA THR A 113 -0.19 -28.09 -13.26
C THR A 113 -0.17 -26.60 -13.62
N MET A 114 0.12 -26.30 -14.88
CA MET A 114 0.16 -24.91 -15.35
C MET A 114 -1.22 -24.24 -15.34
N ASP A 115 -2.26 -24.96 -15.75
CA ASP A 115 -3.64 -24.47 -15.80
C ASP A 115 -4.27 -24.35 -14.40
N GLY A 116 -3.97 -25.30 -13.51
CA GLY A 116 -4.30 -25.21 -12.09
C GLY A 116 -3.63 -24.00 -11.43
N THR A 117 -2.32 -23.84 -11.63
CA THR A 117 -1.54 -22.71 -11.11
C THR A 117 -2.04 -21.37 -11.64
N ALA A 118 -2.35 -21.28 -12.94
CA ALA A 118 -2.93 -20.08 -13.53
C ALA A 118 -4.32 -19.75 -12.95
N SER A 119 -5.14 -20.79 -12.75
CA SER A 119 -6.48 -20.66 -12.14
C SER A 119 -6.40 -20.19 -10.69
N LEU A 120 -5.48 -20.75 -9.91
CA LEU A 120 -5.21 -20.34 -8.53
C LEU A 120 -4.73 -18.88 -8.47
N THR A 121 -3.78 -18.51 -9.33
CA THR A 121 -3.24 -17.14 -9.41
C THR A 121 -4.35 -16.13 -9.71
N PHE A 122 -5.19 -16.41 -10.72
CA PHE A 122 -6.34 -15.58 -11.05
C PHE A 122 -7.31 -15.49 -9.87
N TYR A 123 -7.61 -16.62 -9.24
CA TYR A 123 -8.56 -16.68 -8.14
C TYR A 123 -8.08 -15.87 -6.93
N LEU A 124 -6.85 -16.10 -6.44
CA LEU A 124 -6.30 -15.36 -5.29
C LEU A 124 -6.17 -13.86 -5.59
N SER A 125 -5.78 -13.50 -6.82
CA SER A 125 -5.74 -12.11 -7.26
C SER A 125 -7.13 -11.46 -7.29
N SER A 126 -8.17 -12.22 -7.65
CA SER A 126 -9.55 -11.74 -7.63
C SER A 126 -10.09 -11.52 -6.20
N LEU A 127 -9.65 -12.34 -5.24
CA LEU A 127 -9.94 -12.13 -3.82
C LEU A 127 -9.24 -10.88 -3.30
N GLU A 128 -7.97 -10.66 -3.68
CA GLU A 128 -7.23 -9.46 -3.32
C GLU A 128 -7.93 -8.17 -3.82
N ASN A 129 -8.51 -8.21 -5.02
CA ASN A 129 -9.27 -7.09 -5.57
C ASN A 129 -10.63 -6.86 -4.89
N HIS A 130 -11.21 -7.88 -4.26
CA HIS A 130 -12.51 -7.77 -3.59
C HIS A 130 -12.42 -6.94 -2.29
N ASP A 131 -11.23 -6.88 -1.68
CA ASP A 131 -10.96 -6.16 -0.42
C ASP A 131 -10.08 -4.89 -0.58
N ARG A 132 -9.77 -4.46 -1.81
CA ARG A 132 -8.93 -3.29 -2.09
C ARG A 132 -9.70 -2.07 -2.59
N SER A 133 -10.04 -1.18 -1.65
CA SER A 133 -10.38 0.25 -1.83
C SER A 133 -11.54 0.58 -2.79
N PRO A 134 -12.21 1.74 -2.64
CA PRO A 134 -13.11 2.23 -3.67
C PRO A 134 -12.38 2.21 -5.03
N LYS A 135 -12.98 1.62 -6.07
CA LYS A 135 -12.41 1.33 -7.43
C LYS A 135 -11.63 2.47 -8.11
N ASN A 136 -11.63 3.66 -7.52
CA ASN A 136 -11.07 4.89 -8.06
C ASN A 136 -9.91 5.46 -7.21
N ILE A 137 -9.48 4.81 -6.13
CA ILE A 137 -8.30 5.21 -5.34
C ILE A 137 -7.04 4.56 -5.93
N GLN A 138 -5.93 5.29 -5.99
CA GLN A 138 -4.64 4.74 -6.42
C GLN A 138 -3.74 4.47 -5.23
N MET A 139 -3.14 3.29 -5.21
CA MET A 139 -2.15 2.89 -4.22
C MET A 139 -0.78 2.64 -4.86
N ARG A 140 0.29 2.92 -4.11
CA ARG A 140 1.66 2.54 -4.46
C ARG A 140 2.38 2.04 -3.23
N HIS A 141 3.08 0.91 -3.34
CA HIS A 141 3.82 0.27 -2.24
C HIS A 141 3.04 0.15 -0.92
N GLY A 142 1.71 0.02 -0.98
CA GLY A 142 0.83 -0.08 0.18
C GLY A 142 0.34 1.23 0.79
N ALA A 143 0.71 2.40 0.25
CA ALA A 143 0.13 3.69 0.63
C ALA A 143 -0.93 4.15 -0.37
N ILE A 144 -1.91 4.92 0.11
CA ILE A 144 -2.83 5.67 -0.76
C ILE A 144 -2.09 6.89 -1.31
N VAL A 145 -1.95 6.98 -2.63
CA VAL A 145 -1.26 8.09 -3.31
C VAL A 145 -2.20 9.03 -4.06
N ARG A 146 -3.45 8.62 -4.28
CA ARG A 146 -4.49 9.44 -4.91
C ARG A 146 -5.86 8.92 -4.49
N GLY A 147 -6.76 9.83 -4.13
CA GLY A 147 -8.16 9.52 -3.85
C GLY A 147 -8.96 9.21 -5.12
N ASP A 148 -10.29 9.27 -5.00
CA ASP A 148 -11.24 8.97 -6.07
C ASP A 148 -11.00 9.82 -7.33
N THR A 149 -10.48 9.19 -8.38
CA THR A 149 -10.16 9.81 -9.67
C THR A 149 -11.38 10.23 -10.49
N THR A 150 -12.60 9.86 -10.08
CA THR A 150 -13.84 10.29 -10.75
C THR A 150 -14.41 11.59 -10.18
N ALA A 151 -13.95 12.01 -9.00
CA ALA A 151 -14.41 13.22 -8.34
C ALA A 151 -13.42 14.38 -8.55
N LYS A 152 -13.91 15.55 -8.96
CA LYS A 152 -13.15 16.83 -9.02
C LYS A 152 -12.83 17.37 -7.62
N LYS A 153 -12.15 16.57 -6.81
CA LYS A 153 -11.71 16.88 -5.46
C LYS A 153 -10.19 16.90 -5.39
N ILE A 154 -9.64 17.88 -4.70
CA ILE A 154 -8.21 17.98 -4.37
C ILE A 154 -8.07 17.98 -2.85
N HIS A 155 -7.10 17.21 -2.37
CA HIS A 155 -6.71 17.15 -0.96
C HIS A 155 -5.39 17.89 -0.81
N LEU A 156 -5.44 19.09 -0.23
CA LEU A 156 -4.25 19.90 -0.01
C LEU A 156 -3.51 19.41 1.23
N VAL A 157 -2.21 19.16 1.06
CA VAL A 157 -1.33 18.57 2.08
C VAL A 157 -0.09 19.44 2.25
N PHE A 158 0.28 19.69 3.50
CA PHE A 158 1.51 20.37 3.87
C PHE A 158 2.34 19.50 4.80
N THR A 159 3.62 19.32 4.48
CA THR A 159 4.58 18.68 5.40
C THR A 159 5.44 19.73 6.09
N GLY A 160 5.97 19.39 7.27
CA GLY A 160 6.85 20.29 8.03
C GLY A 160 7.76 19.58 9.03
N HIS A 161 9.05 19.96 8.99
CA HIS A 161 10.07 19.52 9.94
C HIS A 161 10.78 20.70 10.60
N GLU A 162 11.70 21.37 9.90
CA GLU A 162 12.53 22.45 10.46
C GLU A 162 11.92 23.84 10.27
N PHE A 163 11.40 24.11 9.07
CA PHE A 163 10.93 25.43 8.64
C PHE A 163 9.41 25.58 8.76
N SER A 164 8.95 26.79 9.14
CA SER A 164 7.53 27.09 9.37
C SER A 164 7.11 28.51 8.97
N GLU A 165 7.97 29.25 8.28
CA GLU A 165 7.80 30.68 7.97
C GLU A 165 6.58 30.96 7.07
N GLY A 166 6.19 30.01 6.22
CA GLY A 166 4.98 30.09 5.40
C GLY A 166 3.68 29.87 6.16
N GLY A 167 3.73 29.27 7.37
CA GLY A 167 2.56 28.78 8.08
C GLY A 167 1.49 29.82 8.36
N LYS A 168 1.88 31.06 8.73
CA LYS A 168 0.92 32.16 8.95
C LYS A 168 0.22 32.57 7.65
N HIS A 169 0.96 32.65 6.54
CA HIS A 169 0.40 33.03 5.25
C HIS A 169 -0.55 31.94 4.73
N ILE A 170 -0.09 30.69 4.72
CA ILE A 170 -0.87 29.51 4.30
C ILE A 170 -2.19 29.45 5.07
N ARG A 171 -2.12 29.49 6.41
CA ARG A 171 -3.31 29.47 7.27
C ARG A 171 -4.30 30.58 6.91
N ASN A 172 -3.82 31.80 6.71
CA ASN A 172 -4.69 32.93 6.39
C ASN A 172 -5.38 32.75 5.04
N VAL A 173 -4.67 32.28 4.01
CA VAL A 173 -5.25 31.97 2.69
C VAL A 173 -6.34 30.90 2.83
N LEU A 174 -6.05 29.79 3.50
CA LEU A 174 -7.00 28.69 3.69
C LEU A 174 -8.24 29.14 4.46
N LYS A 175 -8.04 29.90 5.54
CA LYS A 175 -9.12 30.44 6.35
C LYS A 175 -10.02 31.41 5.57
N ASN A 176 -9.42 32.33 4.82
CA ASN A 176 -10.16 33.31 4.02
C ASN A 176 -10.99 32.64 2.93
N LYS A 177 -10.48 31.56 2.34
CA LYS A 177 -11.17 30.80 1.30
C LYS A 177 -12.08 29.67 1.83
N GLY A 178 -12.08 29.42 3.14
CA GLY A 178 -12.86 28.34 3.76
C GLY A 178 -12.43 26.94 3.34
N ILE A 179 -11.14 26.73 3.06
CA ILE A 179 -10.62 25.48 2.50
C ILE A 179 -10.01 24.60 3.59
N PRO A 180 -10.43 23.31 3.69
CA PRO A 180 -9.75 22.36 4.55
C PRO A 180 -8.39 21.96 3.97
N ALA A 181 -7.44 21.66 4.85
CA ALA A 181 -6.11 21.17 4.50
C ALA A 181 -5.61 20.20 5.57
N HIS A 182 -4.57 19.46 5.22
CA HIS A 182 -3.93 18.47 6.09
C HIS A 182 -2.48 18.86 6.30
N PHE A 183 -2.05 18.88 7.55
CA PHE A 183 -0.68 19.19 7.92
C PHE A 183 -0.07 17.98 8.60
N PHE A 184 1.01 17.45 8.03
CA PHE A 184 1.75 16.33 8.58
C PHE A 184 3.08 16.86 9.10
N PHE A 185 3.21 16.84 10.43
CA PHE A 185 4.35 17.44 11.10
C PHE A 185 5.16 16.39 11.84
N THR A 186 6.47 16.59 11.83
CA THR A 186 7.38 15.78 12.63
C THR A 186 7.19 16.05 14.11
N GLY A 187 7.65 15.13 14.95
CA GLY A 187 7.69 15.34 16.40
C GLY A 187 8.53 16.55 16.79
N ASP A 188 9.65 16.79 16.12
CA ASP A 188 10.46 18.01 16.31
C ASP A 188 9.71 19.29 15.94
N PHE A 189 8.90 19.28 14.88
CA PHE A 189 8.05 20.41 14.52
C PHE A 189 6.99 20.70 15.61
N TYR A 190 6.34 19.66 16.15
CA TYR A 190 5.39 19.77 17.26
C TYR A 190 6.06 20.24 18.56
N ARG A 191 7.28 19.77 18.86
CA ARG A 191 8.06 20.18 20.04
C ARG A 191 8.50 21.63 20.00
N ASN A 192 8.74 22.17 18.81
CA ASN A 192 9.26 23.53 18.67
C ASN A 192 8.26 24.57 19.21
N ARG A 193 8.66 25.26 20.29
CA ARG A 193 7.83 26.26 20.97
C ARG A 193 7.41 27.41 20.06
N ALA A 194 8.21 27.75 19.05
CA ALA A 194 7.85 28.79 18.06
C ALA A 194 6.63 28.38 17.22
N ASN A 195 6.43 27.08 16.99
CA ASN A 195 5.33 26.55 16.19
C ASN A 195 4.04 26.38 17.00
N LYS A 196 4.11 26.39 18.34
CA LYS A 196 2.97 26.10 19.23
C LYS A 196 1.71 26.89 18.85
N LYS A 197 1.83 28.22 18.72
CA LYS A 197 0.71 29.10 18.38
C LYS A 197 0.13 28.78 17.00
N LEU A 198 0.98 28.49 16.02
CA LEU A 198 0.54 28.11 14.68
C LEU A 198 -0.26 26.80 14.72
N ILE A 199 0.24 25.77 15.40
CA ILE A 199 -0.42 24.46 15.51
C ILE A 199 -1.79 24.58 16.19
N GLU A 200 -1.87 25.28 17.33
CA GLU A 200 -3.14 25.54 18.02
C GLU A 200 -4.14 26.27 17.12
N GLN A 201 -3.66 27.23 16.33
CA GLN A 201 -4.50 27.99 15.42
C GLN A 201 -4.95 27.18 14.19
N LEU A 202 -4.11 26.31 13.64
CA LEU A 202 -4.47 25.39 12.56
C LEU A 202 -5.55 24.40 13.04
N ARG A 203 -5.38 23.84 14.25
CA ARG A 203 -6.36 22.97 14.89
C ARG A 203 -7.70 23.68 15.10
N LYS A 204 -7.65 24.91 15.64
CA LYS A 204 -8.85 25.72 15.89
C LYS A 204 -9.62 26.06 14.60
N ASP A 205 -8.92 26.23 13.49
CA ASP A 205 -9.54 26.48 12.18
C ASP A 205 -10.07 25.19 11.52
N GLY A 206 -9.94 24.02 12.17
CA GLY A 206 -10.51 22.76 11.70
C GLY A 206 -9.64 22.01 10.68
N HIS A 207 -8.37 22.36 10.55
CA HIS A 207 -7.44 21.61 9.69
C HIS A 207 -7.03 20.28 10.34
N TYR A 208 -6.75 19.28 9.51
CA TYR A 208 -6.23 18.00 9.96
C TYR A 208 -4.75 18.14 10.34
N LEU A 209 -4.36 17.58 11.48
CA LEU A 209 -2.99 17.57 11.99
C LEU A 209 -2.55 16.12 12.20
N GLY A 210 -1.61 15.66 11.38
CA GLY A 210 -1.16 14.27 11.30
C GLY A 210 0.31 14.07 11.63
N ALA A 211 0.70 12.80 11.62
CA ALA A 211 2.05 12.33 11.92
C ALA A 211 2.95 12.30 10.68
N HIS A 212 4.21 12.70 10.84
CA HIS A 212 5.25 12.70 9.81
C HIS A 212 6.60 12.22 10.37
N SER A 213 6.61 11.15 11.20
CA SER A 213 7.77 10.68 11.99
C SER A 213 8.12 11.60 13.15
N ASP A 214 8.80 11.11 14.18
CA ASP A 214 9.29 11.99 15.25
C ASP A 214 10.56 12.73 14.81
N LYS A 215 11.53 11.97 14.29
CA LYS A 215 12.87 12.42 13.92
C LYS A 215 13.14 12.52 12.43
N HIS A 216 12.09 12.44 11.62
CA HIS A 216 12.19 12.58 10.16
C HIS A 216 13.17 11.55 9.57
N LEU A 217 13.06 10.29 10.01
CA LEU A 217 13.97 9.22 9.63
C LEU A 217 13.78 8.81 8.16
N LEU A 218 14.87 8.59 7.44
CA LEU A 218 14.84 7.92 6.14
C LEU A 218 14.66 6.41 6.36
N TYR A 219 13.55 5.84 5.91
CA TYR A 219 13.22 4.45 6.21
C TYR A 219 13.85 3.42 5.26
N ALA A 220 14.02 3.79 3.99
CA ALA A 220 14.57 2.91 2.96
C ALA A 220 15.64 3.65 2.16
N THR A 221 16.60 2.92 1.61
CA THR A 221 17.69 3.54 0.83
C THR A 221 17.14 4.17 -0.45
N TRP A 222 17.87 5.16 -0.98
CA TRP A 222 17.49 5.81 -2.24
C TRP A 222 17.79 4.93 -3.44
N GLU A 223 18.86 4.13 -3.34
CA GLU A 223 19.37 3.26 -4.40
C GLU A 223 18.51 2.00 -4.56
N ASN A 224 18.02 1.44 -3.45
CA ASN A 224 17.17 0.27 -3.43
C ASN A 224 16.03 0.44 -2.41
N ARG A 225 14.84 0.80 -2.90
CA ARG A 225 13.66 1.04 -2.06
C ARG A 225 13.25 -0.16 -1.20
N ASP A 226 13.60 -1.40 -1.58
CA ASP A 226 13.29 -2.58 -0.77
C ASP A 226 14.33 -2.84 0.34
N SER A 227 15.44 -2.11 0.37
CA SER A 227 16.41 -2.10 1.47
C SER A 227 16.03 -1.09 2.56
N LEU A 228 15.82 -1.59 3.78
CA LEU A 228 15.51 -0.77 4.95
C LEU A 228 16.76 -0.21 5.63
N LEU A 229 16.64 1.02 6.13
CA LEU A 229 17.62 1.69 7.00
C LEU A 229 17.22 1.67 8.47
N VAL A 230 15.99 1.24 8.76
CA VAL A 230 15.43 1.14 10.11
C VAL A 230 14.89 -0.26 10.34
N ASP A 231 14.96 -0.73 11.58
CA ASP A 231 14.21 -1.91 12.00
C ASP A 231 12.78 -1.54 12.45
N LYS A 232 11.95 -2.57 12.69
CA LYS A 232 10.56 -2.41 13.10
C LYS A 232 10.41 -1.65 14.41
N SER A 233 11.29 -1.92 15.38
CA SER A 233 11.26 -1.32 16.71
C SER A 233 11.55 0.18 16.63
N LEU A 234 12.57 0.56 15.88
CA LEU A 234 12.93 1.95 15.64
C LEU A 234 11.80 2.71 14.94
N PHE A 235 11.23 2.14 13.87
CA PHE A 235 10.07 2.73 13.17
C PHE A 235 8.87 2.94 14.11
N ILE A 236 8.48 1.91 14.87
CA ILE A 236 7.33 1.98 15.78
C ILE A 236 7.57 2.99 16.90
N ASN A 237 8.76 3.01 17.49
CA ASN A 237 9.07 3.92 18.59
C ASN A 237 9.09 5.37 18.12
N ASP A 238 9.74 5.64 16.98
CA ASP A 238 9.75 6.96 16.36
C ASP A 238 8.32 7.45 16.07
N LEU A 239 7.46 6.63 15.45
CA LEU A 239 6.09 7.04 15.19
C LEU A 239 5.27 7.26 16.46
N LYS A 240 5.48 6.42 17.49
CA LYS A 240 4.83 6.60 18.81
C LYS A 240 5.29 7.89 19.49
N ASP A 241 6.56 8.25 19.38
CA ASP A 241 7.09 9.51 19.92
C ASP A 241 6.45 10.73 19.25
N ASN A 242 6.21 10.65 17.94
CA ASN A 242 5.48 11.71 17.23
C ASN A 242 4.07 11.89 17.79
N TYR A 243 3.33 10.79 18.02
CA TYR A 243 2.00 10.86 18.64
C TYR A 243 2.03 11.36 20.09
N ARG A 244 3.11 11.11 20.85
CA ARG A 244 3.27 11.69 22.21
C ARG A 244 3.35 13.21 22.15
N GLU A 245 4.01 13.76 21.13
CA GLU A 245 4.08 15.21 20.92
C GLU A 245 2.75 15.78 20.41
N MET A 246 2.07 15.08 19.49
CA MET A 246 0.72 15.44 19.03
C MET A 246 -0.31 15.47 20.16
N ALA A 247 -0.19 14.56 21.14
CA ALA A 247 -1.08 14.49 22.29
C ALA A 247 -1.03 15.76 23.17
N ARG A 248 0.09 16.49 23.18
CA ARG A 248 0.20 17.80 23.87
C ARG A 248 -0.70 18.87 23.26
N PHE A 249 -1.05 18.71 21.99
CA PHE A 249 -2.02 19.52 21.28
C PHE A 249 -3.40 18.87 21.26
N GLY A 250 -3.64 17.83 22.06
CA GLY A 250 -4.89 17.10 22.21
C GLY A 250 -5.29 16.26 21.00
N ILE A 251 -4.33 15.83 20.17
CA ILE A 251 -4.54 14.99 19.00
C ILE A 251 -4.15 13.56 19.35
N THR A 252 -5.05 12.61 19.12
CA THR A 252 -4.82 11.17 19.35
C THR A 252 -4.74 10.40 18.04
N PRO A 253 -4.26 9.14 18.03
CA PRO A 253 -4.30 8.30 16.82
C PRO A 253 -5.70 8.12 16.22
N LYS A 254 -6.77 8.25 17.02
CA LYS A 254 -8.14 8.20 16.52
C LYS A 254 -8.53 9.46 15.74
N ASP A 255 -8.02 10.61 16.15
CA ASP A 255 -8.24 11.89 15.46
C ASP A 255 -7.38 12.01 14.20
N ALA A 256 -6.23 11.35 14.20
CA ALA A 256 -5.23 11.42 13.15
C ALA A 256 -4.79 10.03 12.65
N PRO A 257 -5.66 9.26 11.97
CA PRO A 257 -5.35 7.90 11.53
C PRO A 257 -4.38 7.84 10.33
N PHE A 258 -4.16 8.96 9.63
CA PHE A 258 -3.26 9.02 8.47
C PHE A 258 -1.82 9.32 8.88
N PHE A 259 -0.90 8.55 8.30
CA PHE A 259 0.54 8.75 8.42
C PHE A 259 1.14 9.04 7.04
N LEU A 260 1.94 10.10 6.94
CA LEU A 260 2.70 10.46 5.74
C LEU A 260 4.19 10.26 6.05
N PRO A 261 4.94 9.43 5.30
CA PRO A 261 6.32 9.09 5.66
C PRO A 261 7.31 10.24 5.33
N PRO A 262 8.36 10.46 6.13
CA PRO A 262 9.44 11.41 5.84
C PRO A 262 10.03 11.23 4.45
N TYR A 263 10.46 12.34 3.85
CA TYR A 263 10.99 12.37 2.48
C TYR A 263 10.05 11.78 1.43
N GLU A 264 8.78 11.58 1.80
CA GLU A 264 7.76 10.89 1.02
C GLU A 264 8.24 9.51 0.52
N TRP A 265 9.18 8.87 1.24
CA TRP A 265 9.89 7.66 0.81
C TRP A 265 9.63 6.48 1.75
N TYR A 266 9.21 5.35 1.17
CA TYR A 266 8.71 4.20 1.91
C TYR A 266 8.67 2.96 1.01
N ASN A 267 8.43 1.79 1.60
CA ASN A 267 8.22 0.53 0.90
C ASN A 267 7.05 -0.27 1.51
N ARG A 268 6.81 -1.48 0.97
CA ARG A 268 5.72 -2.36 1.44
C ARG A 268 5.86 -2.77 2.90
N THR A 269 7.09 -2.90 3.40
CA THR A 269 7.35 -3.23 4.81
C THR A 269 6.93 -2.10 5.74
N ILE A 270 7.25 -0.85 5.39
CA ILE A 270 6.77 0.34 6.13
C ILE A 270 5.24 0.43 6.09
N ALA A 271 4.62 0.15 4.93
CA ALA A 271 3.16 0.11 4.83
C ALA A 271 2.52 -0.97 5.72
N LYS A 272 3.13 -2.16 5.79
CA LYS A 272 2.71 -3.24 6.69
C LYS A 272 2.80 -2.79 8.16
N TRP A 273 3.95 -2.27 8.60
CA TRP A 273 4.13 -1.82 9.98
C TRP A 273 3.21 -0.66 10.35
N THR A 274 2.92 0.24 9.41
CA THR A 274 1.94 1.33 9.61
C THR A 274 0.54 0.75 9.88
N ARG A 275 0.12 -0.25 9.09
CA ARG A 275 -1.18 -0.91 9.27
C ARG A 275 -1.29 -1.67 10.59
N GLU A 276 -0.22 -2.34 11.01
CA GLU A 276 -0.17 -3.03 12.31
C GLU A 276 -0.34 -2.08 13.50
N LEU A 277 -0.04 -0.78 13.34
CA LEU A 277 -0.32 0.27 14.32
C LEU A 277 -1.76 0.82 14.23
N GLY A 278 -2.60 0.30 13.34
CA GLY A 278 -3.95 0.79 13.08
C GLY A 278 -3.98 2.11 12.30
N LEU A 279 -2.90 2.47 11.61
CA LEU A 279 -2.80 3.70 10.83
C LEU A 279 -2.90 3.42 9.34
N THR A 280 -3.30 4.44 8.58
CA THR A 280 -3.35 4.41 7.11
C THR A 280 -2.16 5.17 6.54
N LEU A 281 -1.30 4.48 5.81
CA LEU A 281 -0.20 5.11 5.11
C LEU A 281 -0.72 5.86 3.87
N ILE A 282 -0.39 7.14 3.77
CA ILE A 282 -0.72 7.97 2.60
C ILE A 282 0.54 8.62 2.03
N ASN A 283 0.46 9.07 0.78
CA ASN A 283 1.49 9.88 0.14
C ASN A 283 0.89 10.77 -0.96
N PHE A 284 1.68 11.66 -1.56
CA PHE A 284 1.22 12.60 -2.58
C PHE A 284 0.98 11.93 -3.94
N SER A 285 0.11 12.57 -4.73
CA SER A 285 -0.16 12.17 -6.11
C SER A 285 0.97 12.63 -7.02
N HIS A 286 1.49 11.71 -7.84
CA HIS A 286 2.70 11.97 -8.62
C HIS A 286 2.41 12.75 -9.90
N GLY A 287 3.40 13.51 -10.38
CA GLY A 287 3.42 14.10 -11.74
C GLY A 287 3.40 15.63 -11.80
N THR A 288 3.01 16.31 -10.73
CA THR A 288 2.93 17.79 -10.71
C THR A 288 4.22 18.48 -10.27
N ARG A 289 5.17 17.74 -9.68
CA ARG A 289 6.37 18.27 -9.02
C ARG A 289 6.08 19.27 -7.90
N SER A 290 4.84 19.32 -7.37
CA SER A 290 4.46 20.27 -6.32
C SER A 290 5.32 20.14 -5.08
N ASN A 291 5.67 18.91 -4.72
CA ASN A 291 6.53 18.59 -3.60
C ASN A 291 7.99 19.05 -3.78
N ALA A 292 8.40 19.58 -4.93
CA ALA A 292 9.75 20.13 -5.11
C ALA A 292 9.87 21.58 -4.58
N ASP A 293 8.82 22.11 -3.96
CA ASP A 293 8.82 23.46 -3.41
C ASP A 293 9.77 23.63 -2.21
N TYR A 294 10.23 22.54 -1.59
CA TYR A 294 11.30 22.60 -0.58
C TYR A 294 12.68 22.93 -1.15
N THR A 295 12.90 22.69 -2.44
CA THR A 295 14.24 22.82 -3.04
C THR A 295 14.72 24.27 -3.02
N TRP A 296 16.03 24.49 -2.97
CA TRP A 296 16.62 25.83 -2.90
C TRP A 296 17.80 25.96 -3.89
N PRO A 297 18.23 27.19 -4.25
CA PRO A 297 19.15 27.43 -5.37
C PRO A 297 20.45 26.61 -5.35
N GLU A 298 21.03 26.41 -4.17
CA GLU A 298 22.29 25.71 -3.96
C GLU A 298 22.20 24.19 -4.24
N MET A 299 20.99 23.66 -4.44
CA MET A 299 20.79 22.27 -4.89
C MET A 299 21.08 22.05 -6.39
N GLY A 300 21.45 23.10 -7.13
CA GLY A 300 21.82 23.02 -8.54
C GLY A 300 20.67 22.51 -9.41
N ASP A 301 20.93 21.49 -10.24
CA ASP A 301 19.94 20.92 -11.18
C ASP A 301 18.68 20.35 -10.51
N LYS A 302 18.74 20.10 -9.19
CA LYS A 302 17.58 19.64 -8.41
C LYS A 302 16.63 20.78 -8.02
N TYR A 303 17.08 22.04 -8.08
CA TYR A 303 16.27 23.20 -7.72
C TYR A 303 15.14 23.43 -8.73
N VAL A 304 13.92 23.61 -8.22
CA VAL A 304 12.73 23.91 -9.02
C VAL A 304 12.07 25.18 -8.48
N ASN A 305 12.17 26.25 -9.26
CA ASN A 305 11.55 27.53 -8.91
C ASN A 305 10.01 27.43 -8.91
N SER A 306 9.38 28.33 -8.18
CA SER A 306 7.94 28.29 -7.92
C SER A 306 7.07 28.52 -9.15
N GLU A 307 7.57 29.21 -10.18
CA GLU A 307 6.83 29.38 -11.44
C GLU A 307 6.77 28.08 -12.23
N VAL A 308 7.90 27.36 -12.30
CA VAL A 308 7.96 26.03 -12.94
C VAL A 308 7.05 25.04 -12.22
N ILE A 309 7.02 25.07 -10.88
CA ILE A 309 6.11 24.22 -10.11
C ILE A 309 4.65 24.59 -10.40
N TYR A 310 4.32 25.87 -10.40
CA TYR A 310 2.97 26.37 -10.65
C TYR A 310 2.46 25.89 -12.01
N GLN A 311 3.28 26.10 -13.06
CA GLN A 311 2.94 25.69 -14.41
C GLN A 311 2.87 24.16 -14.53
N SER A 312 3.74 23.41 -13.86
CA SER A 312 3.71 21.94 -13.87
C SER A 312 2.42 21.38 -13.26
N ILE A 313 1.82 22.04 -12.27
CA ILE A 313 0.52 21.65 -11.70
C ILE A 313 -0.59 21.86 -12.75
N LEU A 314 -0.62 23.02 -13.40
CA LEU A 314 -1.63 23.35 -14.41
C LEU A 314 -1.49 22.53 -15.69
N ASP A 315 -0.27 22.23 -16.10
CA ASP A 315 0.00 21.39 -17.26
C ASP A 315 -0.45 19.95 -17.00
N TYR A 316 -0.19 19.41 -15.81
CA TYR A 316 -0.70 18.10 -15.42
C TYR A 316 -2.24 18.09 -15.41
N GLU A 317 -2.85 19.12 -14.83
CA GLU A 317 -4.31 19.30 -14.80
C GLU A 317 -4.91 19.26 -16.22
N ARG A 318 -4.28 19.95 -17.18
CA ARG A 318 -4.72 20.04 -18.57
C ARG A 318 -4.52 18.75 -19.37
N THR A 319 -3.45 18.01 -19.10
CA THR A 319 -2.99 16.91 -19.97
C THR A 319 -3.35 15.52 -19.45
N SER A 320 -3.55 15.36 -18.14
CA SER A 320 -3.93 14.07 -17.56
C SER A 320 -5.39 13.74 -17.87
N PRO A 321 -5.75 12.51 -18.27
CA PRO A 321 -7.14 12.14 -18.58
C PRO A 321 -8.14 12.42 -17.44
N ASN A 322 -7.67 12.32 -16.19
CA ASN A 322 -8.47 12.58 -14.99
C ASN A 322 -8.10 13.91 -14.31
N GLY A 323 -7.33 14.78 -14.98
CA GLY A 323 -6.83 16.04 -14.43
C GLY A 323 -6.26 15.88 -13.02
N LEU A 324 -6.73 16.71 -12.09
CA LEU A 324 -6.41 16.64 -10.65
C LEU A 324 -7.54 16.01 -9.81
N ASN A 325 -8.37 15.14 -10.39
CA ASN A 325 -9.41 14.44 -9.63
C ASN A 325 -8.78 13.52 -8.56
N GLY A 326 -9.28 13.58 -7.33
CA GLY A 326 -8.77 12.83 -6.19
C GLY A 326 -7.33 13.17 -5.78
N PHE A 327 -6.75 14.27 -6.28
CA PHE A 327 -5.31 14.52 -6.16
C PHE A 327 -4.92 14.88 -4.72
N ILE A 328 -3.89 14.22 -4.19
CA ILE A 328 -3.24 14.59 -2.94
C ILE A 328 -2.09 15.54 -3.30
N LEU A 329 -2.36 16.85 -3.23
CA LEU A 329 -1.43 17.90 -3.65
C LEU A 329 -0.56 18.32 -2.47
N LEU A 330 0.71 17.88 -2.46
CA LEU A 330 1.65 18.14 -1.39
C LEU A 330 2.52 19.36 -1.69
N LEU A 331 2.68 20.20 -0.67
CA LEU A 331 3.58 21.36 -0.56
C LEU A 331 4.25 21.34 0.82
N HIS A 332 5.20 22.24 1.06
CA HIS A 332 5.85 22.40 2.36
C HIS A 332 5.36 23.66 3.08
N ILE A 333 5.20 23.58 4.40
CA ILE A 333 4.74 24.73 5.22
C ILE A 333 5.80 25.84 5.34
N GLY A 334 7.05 25.50 5.09
CA GLY A 334 8.21 26.37 5.13
C GLY A 334 9.38 25.72 4.40
N THR A 335 10.36 26.51 4.01
CA THR A 335 11.49 26.05 3.19
C THR A 335 12.76 26.79 3.57
N ASP A 336 13.90 26.30 3.07
CA ASP A 336 15.20 26.92 3.34
C ASP A 336 15.19 28.44 3.07
N PRO A 337 15.76 29.29 3.95
CA PRO A 337 15.83 30.74 3.75
C PRO A 337 16.45 31.18 2.41
N ALA A 338 17.36 30.39 1.83
CA ALA A 338 17.96 30.65 0.53
C ALA A 338 16.96 30.57 -0.64
N ARG A 339 15.86 29.82 -0.48
CA ARG A 339 14.75 29.86 -1.45
C ARG A 339 13.95 31.15 -1.25
N THR A 340 14.21 32.16 -2.06
CA THR A 340 13.53 33.46 -1.97
C THR A 340 12.17 33.50 -2.67
N ASP A 341 11.97 32.68 -3.69
CA ASP A 341 10.72 32.55 -4.47
C ASP A 341 9.77 31.54 -3.80
N LYS A 342 9.26 31.88 -2.61
CA LYS A 342 8.46 30.95 -1.80
C LYS A 342 7.14 30.55 -2.47
N PHE A 343 6.93 29.25 -2.70
CA PHE A 343 5.74 28.75 -3.42
C PHE A 343 4.44 29.09 -2.69
N TYR A 344 4.44 29.08 -1.35
CA TYR A 344 3.25 29.40 -0.56
C TYR A 344 2.67 30.78 -0.85
N LEU A 345 3.45 31.72 -1.40
CA LEU A 345 2.96 33.04 -1.83
C LEU A 345 2.10 32.98 -3.10
N LYS A 346 2.19 31.90 -3.87
CA LYS A 346 1.35 31.62 -5.05
C LYS A 346 0.11 30.77 -4.70
N LEU A 347 -0.02 30.32 -3.46
CA LEU A 347 -1.06 29.37 -3.04
C LEU A 347 -2.47 29.91 -3.29
N GLU A 348 -2.71 31.18 -2.96
CA GLU A 348 -4.01 31.83 -3.17
C GLU A 348 -4.43 31.78 -4.65
N ASN A 349 -3.54 32.20 -5.55
CA ASN A 349 -3.79 32.20 -6.99
C ASN A 349 -4.01 30.78 -7.52
N LEU A 350 -3.20 29.81 -7.09
CA LEU A 350 -3.35 28.42 -7.51
C LEU A 350 -4.72 27.88 -7.11
N ILE A 351 -5.14 28.15 -5.87
CA ILE A 351 -6.45 27.73 -5.38
C ILE A 351 -7.56 28.35 -6.21
N ASP A 352 -7.51 29.67 -6.46
CA ASP A 352 -8.55 30.37 -7.22
C ASP A 352 -8.64 29.83 -8.66
N GLU A 353 -7.49 29.58 -9.29
CA GLU A 353 -7.43 29.00 -10.62
C GLU A 353 -8.04 27.59 -10.66
N LEU A 354 -7.69 26.72 -9.72
CA LEU A 354 -8.24 25.37 -9.65
C LEU A 354 -9.74 25.37 -9.31
N MET A 355 -10.19 26.25 -8.43
CA MET A 355 -11.63 26.43 -8.16
C MET A 355 -12.38 26.93 -9.41
N SER A 356 -11.80 27.85 -10.19
CA SER A 356 -12.40 28.32 -11.45
C SER A 356 -12.56 27.20 -12.49
N LYS A 357 -11.71 26.16 -12.42
CA LYS A 357 -11.78 24.94 -13.24
C LYS A 357 -12.75 23.88 -12.69
N GLY A 358 -13.43 24.19 -11.58
CA GLY A 358 -14.45 23.37 -10.95
C GLY A 358 -13.93 22.35 -9.94
N TYR A 359 -12.67 22.46 -9.48
CA TYR A 359 -12.19 21.62 -8.39
C TYR A 359 -12.71 22.11 -7.03
N GLN A 360 -13.00 21.15 -6.16
CA GLN A 360 -13.31 21.39 -4.76
C GLN A 360 -12.16 20.91 -3.88
N PHE A 361 -11.80 21.70 -2.87
CA PHE A 361 -10.83 21.27 -1.88
C PHE A 361 -11.55 20.58 -0.72
N SER A 362 -11.10 19.38 -0.34
CA SER A 362 -11.80 18.55 0.64
C SER A 362 -10.87 17.79 1.57
N THR A 363 -11.40 17.40 2.74
CA THR A 363 -10.69 16.52 3.67
C THR A 363 -10.53 15.12 3.08
N ILE A 364 -9.45 14.44 3.48
CA ILE A 364 -9.22 13.04 3.17
C ILE A 364 -10.19 12.22 4.03
N ALA A 365 -11.04 11.44 3.37
CA ALA A 365 -11.97 10.49 3.98
C ALA A 365 -12.03 9.28 3.04
N PHE A 366 -11.09 8.36 3.20
CA PHE A 366 -11.00 7.13 2.41
C PHE A 366 -11.62 5.97 3.15
#